data_AF-A0A3C0J4V3-F1
#
_entry.id   AF-A0A3C0J4V3-F1
#
_cell.length_a   1.000
_cell.length_b   1.000
_cell.length_c   1.000
_cell.angle_alpha   90.00
_cell.angle_beta   90.00
_cell.angle_gamma   90.00
#
_symmetry.space_group_name_H-M   'P 1'
#
loop_
_entity.id
_entity.type
_entity.pdbx_description
1 polymer ?
#
loop_
_entity_poly.entity_id
_entity_poly.type
_entity_poly.pdbx_seq_one_letter_code
_entity_poly.pdbx_strand_id
1 'polypeptide(L)'
;MDIYKSLDIFFDKIIKINLEYDTYKIIKDGSEEHSRYGSMSQWIKAVIKGNIIHPDDLDNFIFHADKEYLKHHFLLTRKSVRVYYRKTVNGRYENTVMEILPVEDYSVNNRQVFLYVKINM
;
A
#
# COMPACT_ATOMS: atom_id res chain seq x y z
N MET A 1 -14.08 13.20 -12.22
CA MET A 1 -13.74 14.38 -11.40
C MET A 1 -12.79 13.93 -10.30
N ASP A 2 -11.48 14.06 -10.55
CA ASP A 2 -10.38 14.40 -9.63
C ASP A 2 -10.42 14.03 -8.12
N ILE A 3 -11.09 12.96 -7.68
CA ILE A 3 -10.87 12.38 -6.33
C ILE A 3 -9.36 12.12 -6.11
N TYR A 4 -8.65 11.75 -7.17
CA TYR A 4 -7.20 11.54 -7.17
C TYR A 4 -6.39 12.80 -6.83
N LYS A 5 -6.79 14.00 -7.29
CA LYS A 5 -6.08 15.25 -6.94
C LYS A 5 -6.37 15.70 -5.51
N SER A 6 -7.57 15.45 -5.02
CA SER A 6 -7.97 15.85 -3.66
C SER A 6 -7.34 14.97 -2.58
N LEU A 7 -7.09 13.68 -2.87
CA LEU A 7 -6.35 12.78 -1.97
C LEU A 7 -4.84 12.98 -2.05
N ASP A 8 -4.33 13.51 -3.17
CA ASP A 8 -2.89 13.70 -3.39
C ASP A 8 -2.24 14.54 -2.29
N ILE A 9 -2.88 15.60 -1.82
CA ILE A 9 -2.34 16.45 -0.74
C ILE A 9 -2.27 15.74 0.63
N PHE A 10 -2.99 14.64 0.86
CA PHE A 10 -3.11 14.00 2.18
C PHE A 10 -2.22 12.77 2.37
N PHE A 11 -1.74 12.18 1.28
CA PHE A 11 -0.94 10.96 1.32
C PHE A 11 0.49 11.21 0.83
N ASP A 12 1.44 10.70 1.60
CA ASP A 12 2.87 10.75 1.27
C ASP A 12 3.21 9.78 0.14
N LYS A 13 2.45 8.68 0.02
CA LYS A 13 2.65 7.68 -1.03
C LYS A 13 1.33 7.16 -1.57
N ILE A 14 1.26 7.01 -2.90
CA ILE A 14 0.16 6.39 -3.62
C ILE A 14 0.73 5.36 -4.58
N ILE A 15 0.29 4.12 -4.47
CA ILE A 15 0.72 3.00 -5.31
C ILE A 15 -0.51 2.34 -5.92
N LYS A 16 -0.47 2.08 -7.22
CA LYS A 16 -1.44 1.24 -7.90
C LYS A 16 -0.88 -0.17 -8.04
N ILE A 17 -1.64 -1.18 -7.66
CA ILE A 17 -1.21 -2.58 -7.59
C ILE A 17 -2.14 -3.44 -8.43
N ASN A 18 -1.58 -4.41 -9.15
CA ASN A 18 -2.31 -5.52 -9.75
C ASN A 18 -1.98 -6.79 -8.98
N LEU A 19 -2.94 -7.29 -8.21
CA LEU A 19 -2.76 -8.48 -7.38
C LEU A 19 -2.67 -9.77 -8.20
N GLU A 20 -3.17 -9.78 -9.44
CA GLU A 20 -3.08 -10.98 -10.28
C GLU A 20 -1.65 -11.18 -10.77
N TYR A 21 -1.08 -10.15 -11.38
CA TYR A 21 0.24 -10.21 -12.00
C TYR A 21 1.39 -9.87 -11.05
N ASP A 22 1.10 -9.66 -9.75
CA ASP A 22 2.08 -9.26 -8.74
C ASP A 22 2.83 -7.98 -9.14
N THR A 23 2.17 -7.01 -9.79
CA THR A 23 2.83 -5.78 -10.24
C THR A 23 2.35 -4.56 -9.46
N TYR A 24 3.22 -3.55 -9.34
CA TYR A 24 2.84 -2.24 -8.84
C TYR A 24 3.40 -1.13 -9.70
N LYS A 25 2.75 0.04 -9.60
CA LYS A 25 3.17 1.32 -10.16
C LYS A 25 3.08 2.38 -9.08
N ILE A 26 4.19 3.06 -8.80
CA ILE A 26 4.18 4.24 -7.93
C ILE A 26 3.51 5.39 -8.69
N ILE A 27 2.44 5.92 -8.12
CA ILE A 27 1.74 7.11 -8.63
C ILE A 27 2.32 8.36 -7.96
N LYS A 28 2.63 8.28 -6.67
CA LYS A 28 3.30 9.33 -5.90
C LYS A 28 4.17 8.71 -4.80
N ASP A 29 5.37 9.23 -4.60
CA ASP A 29 6.20 8.92 -3.43
C ASP A 29 7.08 10.08 -2.94
N GLY A 30 6.84 11.30 -3.43
CA GLY A 30 7.61 12.50 -3.08
C GLY A 30 8.92 12.66 -3.86
N SER A 31 9.27 11.73 -4.76
CA SER A 31 10.41 11.88 -5.67
C SER A 31 10.00 12.46 -7.04
N GLU A 32 10.91 13.18 -7.69
CA GLU A 32 10.68 13.79 -9.02
C GLU A 32 10.60 12.74 -10.15
N GLU A 33 11.09 11.51 -9.92
CA GLU A 33 11.00 10.39 -10.86
C GLU A 33 9.61 9.74 -10.81
N HIS A 34 8.75 10.13 -11.75
CA HIS A 34 7.41 9.58 -11.84
C HIS A 34 7.43 8.16 -12.43
N SER A 35 6.72 7.24 -11.75
CA SER A 35 6.40 5.86 -12.17
C SER A 35 7.52 4.83 -12.18
N ARG A 36 7.93 4.40 -10.97
CA ARG A 36 8.62 3.11 -10.81
C ARG A 36 7.62 1.96 -10.90
N TYR A 37 8.00 0.94 -11.66
CA TYR A 37 7.28 -0.32 -11.83
C TYR A 37 8.07 -1.46 -11.22
N GLY A 38 7.40 -2.45 -10.63
CA GLY A 38 8.08 -3.62 -10.09
C GLY A 38 7.11 -4.67 -9.54
N SER A 39 7.66 -5.67 -8.85
CA SER A 39 6.85 -6.70 -8.17
C SER A 39 6.36 -6.23 -6.81
N MET A 40 5.06 -6.40 -6.53
CA MET A 40 4.48 -6.06 -5.22
C MET A 40 5.14 -6.88 -4.12
N SER A 41 5.27 -8.20 -4.34
CA SER A 41 5.93 -9.10 -3.39
C SER A 41 7.37 -8.70 -3.13
N GLN A 42 8.12 -8.26 -4.15
CA GLN A 42 9.48 -7.75 -3.98
C GLN A 42 9.51 -6.44 -3.20
N TRP A 43 8.57 -5.53 -3.46
CA TRP A 43 8.45 -4.28 -2.71
C TRP A 43 8.16 -4.52 -1.22
N ILE A 44 7.21 -5.41 -0.89
CA ILE A 44 6.93 -5.81 0.50
C ILE A 44 8.18 -6.42 1.13
N LYS A 45 8.86 -7.33 0.43
CA LYS A 45 10.12 -7.93 0.91
C LYS A 45 11.20 -6.86 1.18
N ALA A 46 11.30 -5.83 0.34
CA ALA A 46 12.25 -4.74 0.55
C ALA A 46 11.89 -3.90 1.79
N VAL A 47 10.59 -3.62 2.01
CA VAL A 47 10.10 -2.93 3.21
C VAL A 47 10.44 -3.72 4.47
N ILE A 48 10.21 -5.04 4.46
CA ILE A 48 10.54 -5.93 5.59
C ILE A 48 12.06 -5.98 5.82
N LYS A 49 12.85 -6.23 4.77
CA LYS A 49 14.32 -6.35 4.87
C LYS A 49 15.00 -5.05 5.30
N GLY A 50 14.42 -3.90 5.00
CA GLY A 50 14.97 -2.61 5.37
C GLY A 50 14.85 -2.29 6.87
N ASN A 51 14.28 -3.19 7.70
CA ASN A 51 13.94 -2.94 9.11
C ASN A 51 13.20 -1.60 9.28
N ILE A 52 12.35 -1.28 8.30
CA ILE A 52 11.65 0.00 8.24
C ILE A 52 10.45 -0.05 9.20
N ILE A 53 9.89 -1.22 9.49
CA ILE A 53 8.70 -1.38 10.33
C ILE A 53 9.12 -1.78 11.74
N HIS A 54 8.47 -1.21 12.76
CA HIS A 54 8.68 -1.62 14.15
C HIS A 54 8.36 -3.12 14.33
N PRO A 55 9.19 -3.91 15.03
CA PRO A 55 9.02 -5.36 15.16
C PRO A 55 7.62 -5.80 15.60
N ASP A 56 7.05 -5.17 16.63
CA ASP A 56 5.70 -5.49 17.13
C ASP A 56 4.57 -5.32 16.09
N ASP A 57 4.80 -4.49 15.06
CA ASP A 57 3.78 -4.18 14.04
C ASP A 57 3.96 -5.06 12.79
N LEU A 58 5.05 -5.84 12.72
CA LEU A 58 5.48 -6.54 11.51
C LEU A 58 4.51 -7.64 11.07
N ASP A 59 4.06 -8.50 11.99
CA ASP A 59 3.17 -9.61 11.65
C ASP A 59 1.82 -9.10 11.13
N ASN A 60 1.27 -8.08 11.78
CA ASN A 60 0.03 -7.44 11.35
C ASN A 60 0.18 -6.78 9.96
N PHE A 61 1.33 -6.14 9.72
CA PHE A 61 1.63 -5.55 8.42
C PHE A 61 1.74 -6.62 7.33
N ILE A 62 2.50 -7.70 7.57
CA ILE A 62 2.71 -8.79 6.59
C ILE A 62 1.38 -9.43 6.23
N PHE A 63 0.56 -9.77 7.22
CA PHE A 63 -0.73 -10.41 6.99
C PHE A 63 -1.64 -9.56 6.09
N HIS A 64 -1.77 -8.26 6.38
CA HIS A 64 -2.64 -7.37 5.63
C HIS A 64 -2.05 -6.88 4.31
N ALA A 65 -0.73 -7.02 4.10
CA ALA A 65 -0.07 -6.77 2.83
C ALA A 65 -0.03 -8.02 1.93
N ASP A 66 -0.46 -9.20 2.42
CA ASP A 66 -0.44 -10.42 1.64
C ASP A 66 -1.42 -10.37 0.46
N LYS A 67 -0.92 -10.79 -0.70
CA LYS A 67 -1.64 -10.69 -1.97
C LYS A 67 -2.88 -11.57 -2.00
N GLU A 68 -2.80 -12.79 -1.47
CA GLU A 68 -3.91 -13.74 -1.48
C GLU A 68 -4.96 -13.33 -0.44
N TYR A 69 -4.53 -12.86 0.74
CA TYR A 69 -5.43 -12.22 1.71
C TYR A 69 -6.24 -11.09 1.06
N LEU A 70 -5.57 -10.14 0.40
CA LEU A 70 -6.22 -9.00 -0.25
C LEU A 70 -7.18 -9.46 -1.35
N LYS A 71 -6.77 -10.46 -2.15
CA LYS A 71 -7.63 -11.01 -3.21
C LYS A 71 -8.96 -11.51 -2.67
N HIS A 72 -8.91 -12.32 -1.61
CA HIS A 72 -10.08 -12.89 -0.98
C HIS A 72 -10.91 -11.83 -0.25
N HIS A 73 -10.27 -10.93 0.50
CA HIS A 73 -10.93 -9.88 1.25
C HIS A 73 -11.80 -8.98 0.35
N PHE A 74 -11.24 -8.49 -0.76
CA PHE A 74 -11.96 -7.60 -1.65
C PHE A 74 -13.00 -8.32 -2.51
N LEU A 75 -12.78 -9.59 -2.84
CA LEU A 75 -13.80 -10.38 -3.54
C LEU A 75 -15.07 -10.54 -2.68
N LEU A 76 -14.90 -10.72 -1.37
CA LEU A 76 -16.01 -10.94 -0.44
C LEU A 76 -16.67 -9.65 0.04
N THR A 77 -15.89 -8.61 0.36
CA THR A 77 -16.40 -7.47 1.15
C THR A 77 -16.40 -6.14 0.42
N ARG A 78 -15.48 -5.95 -0.55
CA ARG A 78 -15.18 -4.64 -1.17
C ARG A 78 -14.75 -3.53 -0.22
N LYS A 79 -14.59 -3.81 1.07
CA LYS A 79 -14.21 -2.82 2.09
C LYS A 79 -12.71 -2.55 2.04
N SER A 80 -12.30 -1.36 2.44
CA SER A 80 -10.88 -1.03 2.53
C SER A 80 -10.20 -1.83 3.65
N VAL A 81 -8.91 -2.13 3.45
CA VAL A 81 -8.04 -2.67 4.49
C VAL A 81 -7.20 -1.53 5.03
N ARG A 82 -7.20 -1.34 6.35
CA ARG A 82 -6.42 -0.29 7.02
C ARG A 82 -5.47 -0.92 8.03
N VAL A 83 -4.21 -0.54 7.94
CA VAL A 83 -3.12 -1.02 8.80
C VAL A 83 -2.45 0.16 9.47
N TYR A 84 -2.45 0.16 10.80
CA TYR A 84 -1.69 1.09 11.62
C TYR A 84 -0.37 0.43 11.98
N TYR A 85 0.74 1.12 11.76
CA TYR A 85 2.07 0.62 12.05
C TYR A 85 3.05 1.77 12.27
N ARG A 86 4.15 1.51 12.95
CA ARG A 86 5.24 2.46 13.11
C ARG A 86 6.33 2.14 12.10
N LYS A 87 6.87 3.18 11.47
CA LYS A 87 8.01 3.03 10.56
C LYS A 87 9.15 3.99 10.86
N THR A 88 10.38 3.59 10.55
CA THR A 88 11.56 4.43 10.69
C THR A 88 11.55 5.55 9.66
N VAL A 89 11.59 6.79 10.14
CA VAL A 89 11.77 8.03 9.37
C VAL A 89 12.83 8.84 10.11
N ASN A 90 13.92 9.23 9.43
CA ASN A 90 15.02 9.99 10.03
C ASN A 90 15.55 9.42 11.36
N GLY A 91 15.60 8.09 11.47
CA GLY A 91 16.10 7.37 12.66
C GLY A 91 15.10 7.23 13.82
N ARG A 92 13.84 7.67 13.67
CA ARG A 92 12.79 7.55 14.69
C ARG A 92 11.59 6.78 14.14
N TYR A 93 10.85 6.12 15.03
CA TYR A 93 9.59 5.49 14.66
C TYR A 93 8.46 6.51 14.62
N GLU A 94 7.85 6.66 13.45
CA GLU A 94 6.70 7.54 13.22
C GLU A 94 5.44 6.74 12.99
N ASN A 95 4.32 7.22 13.54
CA ASN A 95 3.01 6.61 13.37
C ASN A 95 2.57 6.70 11.90
N THR A 96 2.21 5.58 11.30
CA THR A 96 1.87 5.52 9.89
C THR A 96 0.60 4.71 9.68
N VAL A 97 -0.19 5.14 8.69
CA VAL A 97 -1.38 4.42 8.23
C VAL A 97 -1.16 4.01 6.80
N MET A 98 -1.36 2.72 6.53
CA MET A 98 -1.54 2.19 5.18
C MET A 98 -3.01 1.87 4.97
N GLU A 99 -3.59 2.37 3.89
CA GLU A 99 -4.96 2.05 3.49
C GLU A 99 -4.98 1.49 2.07
N ILE A 100 -5.63 0.35 1.89
CA ILE A 100 -5.72 -0.36 0.61
C ILE A 100 -7.18 -0.40 0.18
N LEU A 101 -7.47 0.14 -1.00
CA LEU A 101 -8.81 0.20 -1.58
C LEU A 101 -8.86 -0.57 -2.91
N PRO A 102 -9.89 -1.39 -3.15
CA PRO A 102 -10.10 -1.97 -4.46
C PRO A 102 -10.57 -0.92 -5.46
N VAL A 103 -10.32 -1.15 -6.76
CA VAL A 103 -11.03 -0.41 -7.81
C VAL A 103 -12.53 -0.68 -7.75
N GLU A 104 -13.34 0.25 -8.26
CA GLU A 104 -14.80 0.17 -8.21
C GLU A 104 -15.34 -1.14 -8.84
N ASP A 105 -14.77 -1.52 -9.98
CA ASP A 105 -15.13 -2.70 -10.76
C ASP A 105 -14.28 -3.95 -10.43
N TYR A 106 -13.74 -4.01 -9.21
CA TYR A 106 -12.89 -5.14 -8.78
C TYR A 106 -13.59 -6.48 -9.07
N SER A 107 -12.87 -7.51 -9.51
CA SER A 107 -13.45 -8.81 -9.81
C SER A 107 -12.36 -9.85 -9.97
N VAL A 108 -12.74 -11.10 -10.24
CA VAL A 108 -11.77 -12.14 -10.62
C VAL A 108 -10.97 -11.77 -11.87
N ASN A 109 -11.53 -10.96 -12.77
CA ASN A 109 -10.89 -10.50 -14.00
C ASN A 109 -10.21 -9.12 -13.84
N ASN A 110 -10.49 -8.39 -12.77
CA ASN A 110 -9.90 -7.09 -12.48
C ASN A 110 -9.50 -6.99 -11.00
N ARG A 111 -8.29 -7.43 -10.66
CA ARG A 111 -7.76 -7.45 -9.28
C ARG A 111 -6.84 -6.26 -8.98
N GLN A 112 -7.25 -5.07 -9.41
CA GLN A 112 -6.50 -3.84 -9.17
C GLN A 112 -6.89 -3.20 -7.84
N VAL A 113 -5.90 -2.68 -7.12
CA VAL A 113 -6.08 -1.97 -5.86
C VAL A 113 -5.18 -0.74 -5.81
N PHE A 114 -5.56 0.23 -4.98
CA PHE A 114 -4.72 1.36 -4.61
C PHE A 114 -4.26 1.20 -3.17
N LEU A 115 -2.98 1.49 -2.92
CA LEU A 115 -2.38 1.54 -1.60
C LEU A 115 -1.96 2.98 -1.34
N TYR A 116 -2.47 3.52 -0.25
CA TYR A 116 -2.18 4.86 0.24
C TYR A 116 -1.38 4.76 1.54
N VAL A 117 -0.35 5.59 1.69
CA VAL A 117 0.42 5.71 2.93
C VAL A 117 0.40 7.14 3.41
N LYS A 118 0.08 7.32 4.69
CA LYS A 118 0.18 8.59 5.40
C LYS A 118 1.03 8.42 6.65
N ILE A 119 2.06 9.25 6.78
CA ILE A 119 2.90 9.38 7.97
C ILE A 119 2.30 10.50 8.81
N ASN A 120 1.86 10.16 10.02
CA ASN A 120 1.39 11.14 10.99
C ASN A 120 2.61 11.67 11.75
N MET A 121 3.13 12.81 11.29
CA MET A 121 4.14 13.60 12.01
C MET A 121 3.49 14.46 13.10
#